data_AF-A0A959EHJ9-F1
#
_entry.id   AF-A0A959EHJ9-F1
#
_cell.length_a   1.000
_cell.length_b   1.000
_cell.length_c   1.000
_cell.angle_alpha   90.00
_cell.angle_beta   90.00
_cell.angle_gamma   90.00
#
_symmetry.space_group_name_H-M   'P 1'
#
loop_
_entity.id
_entity.type
_entity.pdbx_description
1 polymer ?
#
loop_
_entity_poly.entity_id
_entity_poly.type
_entity_poly.pdbx_seq_one_letter_code
_entity_poly.pdbx_strand_id
1 'polypeptide(L)'
;RLVWDLNIDPFDARAYWDFRVDALSGQVLEQMNRLLSCSFGDMPYRHEDDCREENALSQKASIPTLPLITDGAVYNVFPLPVESPSHGDRQLLDSPADPIASPFGWHDTDGSDGAEYTITRGNNAYAFYDGDANQMPSVDTDGGPTLNFDFPYDPALEPNDMKDAAVTNLFYLSNAMHDFLYHYGFDEDAGNYQANHYGQGPGDGDNDVVNALASYGGEDPEGFDELNNADFLPTSDGNNGRMRMFHWNTGNTLLEVTAPAAVAGLYNTGLAEFGPSPLDVTVSGEVVVVDDEVLTPYTSDGCQLPFANDLTGKIAMVDRGGCVFELKAKNAEEAGAIAVIICNFDDQANDMAGNAGVEEPNIPTVSLSVSSCALIRQYAGSGLTVTMGVPEDSGPTWRTGDFDNGIIAHEYAHGLSTRLTGGRFNSGCLSGPEQMGEGWSDFFALVAT
;
A
#
# COMPACT_ATOMS: atom_id res chain seq x y z
N ARG A 1 -13.23 -31.08 25.97
CA ARG A 1 -11.83 -31.49 25.67
C ARG A 1 -10.96 -30.33 26.15
N LEU A 2 -9.91 -30.56 26.92
CA LEU A 2 -9.02 -29.47 27.36
C LEU A 2 -8.04 -29.16 26.22
N VAL A 3 -7.90 -27.88 25.92
CA VAL A 3 -7.15 -27.37 24.78
C VAL A 3 -6.27 -26.22 25.27
N TRP A 4 -5.01 -26.21 24.85
CA TRP A 4 -4.12 -25.07 25.00
C TRP A 4 -4.35 -24.11 23.84
N ASP A 5 -4.49 -22.83 24.15
CA ASP A 5 -4.42 -21.71 23.21
C ASP A 5 -2.95 -21.27 23.16
N LEU A 6 -2.32 -21.38 22.00
CA LEU A 6 -0.94 -20.96 21.79
C LEU A 6 -0.89 -19.94 20.66
N ASN A 7 -0.43 -18.73 20.98
CA ASN A 7 -0.19 -17.69 19.99
C ASN A 7 1.30 -17.57 19.69
N ILE A 8 1.66 -17.64 18.42
CA ILE A 8 3.04 -17.56 17.92
C ILE A 8 3.13 -16.41 16.92
N ASP A 9 4.01 -15.46 17.22
CA ASP A 9 4.32 -14.30 16.40
C ASP A 9 5.78 -14.42 15.91
N PRO A 10 6.03 -14.98 14.72
CA PRO A 10 7.34 -15.06 14.11
C PRO A 10 7.76 -13.66 13.61
N PHE A 11 9.02 -13.28 13.84
CA PHE A 11 9.54 -11.96 13.45
C PHE A 11 9.55 -11.72 11.93
N ASP A 12 9.67 -12.77 11.12
CA ASP A 12 9.95 -12.75 9.68
C ASP A 12 8.84 -13.39 8.83
N ALA A 13 7.63 -13.52 9.37
CA ALA A 13 6.52 -14.15 8.66
C ALA A 13 5.28 -13.26 8.60
N ARG A 14 4.58 -13.32 7.46
CA ARG A 14 3.20 -12.82 7.25
C ARG A 14 2.16 -13.61 8.07
N ALA A 15 2.47 -13.98 9.31
CA ALA A 15 1.57 -14.79 10.08
C ALA A 15 1.70 -14.56 11.57
N TYR A 16 0.55 -14.33 12.20
CA TYR A 16 0.38 -14.50 13.63
C TYR A 16 -0.45 -15.77 13.85
N TRP A 17 0.18 -16.85 14.29
CA TRP A 17 -0.48 -18.14 14.38
C TRP A 17 -1.17 -18.34 15.73
N ASP A 18 -2.47 -18.58 15.70
CA ASP A 18 -3.23 -19.16 16.79
C ASP A 18 -3.35 -20.68 16.57
N PHE A 19 -2.84 -21.45 17.53
CA PHE A 19 -2.96 -22.90 17.57
C PHE A 19 -3.85 -23.34 18.73
N ARG A 20 -4.85 -24.17 18.43
CA ARG A 20 -5.60 -24.94 19.43
C ARG A 20 -4.96 -26.32 19.55
N VAL A 21 -4.26 -26.60 20.65
CA VAL A 21 -3.53 -27.87 20.84
C VAL A 21 -4.21 -28.73 21.91
N ASP A 22 -4.47 -30.00 21.63
CA ASP A 22 -4.99 -30.93 22.63
C ASP A 22 -4.03 -31.05 23.82
N ALA A 23 -4.55 -30.77 25.02
CA ALA A 23 -3.72 -30.70 26.23
C ALA A 23 -3.11 -32.03 26.69
N LEU A 24 -3.57 -33.17 26.15
CA LEU A 24 -3.11 -34.51 26.54
C LEU A 24 -2.25 -35.17 25.46
N SER A 25 -2.61 -35.01 24.18
CA SER A 25 -1.90 -35.64 23.07
C SER A 25 -0.88 -34.72 22.39
N GLY A 26 -0.97 -33.41 22.61
CA GLY A 26 -0.16 -32.43 21.88
C GLY A 26 -0.54 -32.30 20.39
N GLN A 27 -1.67 -32.88 19.98
CA GLN A 27 -2.15 -32.78 18.60
C GLN A 27 -2.69 -31.35 18.34
N VAL A 28 -2.21 -30.73 17.26
CA VAL A 28 -2.82 -29.49 16.74
C VAL A 28 -4.22 -29.81 16.22
N LEU A 29 -5.21 -29.17 16.81
CA LEU A 29 -6.63 -29.30 16.47
C LEU A 29 -7.07 -28.22 15.48
N GLU A 30 -6.48 -27.03 15.58
CA GLU A 30 -6.76 -25.86 14.75
C GLU A 30 -5.51 -25.01 14.62
N GLN A 31 -5.33 -24.39 13.45
CA GLN A 31 -4.28 -23.44 13.14
C GLN A 31 -4.90 -22.30 12.35
N MET A 32 -4.78 -21.06 12.83
CA MET A 32 -5.34 -19.88 12.20
C MET A 32 -4.28 -18.77 12.14
N ASN A 33 -4.15 -18.13 10.99
CA ASN A 33 -3.39 -16.89 10.89
C ASN A 33 -4.31 -15.72 11.26
N ARG A 34 -3.90 -14.89 12.22
CA ARG A 34 -4.66 -13.73 12.70
C ARG A 34 -4.21 -12.41 12.08
N LEU A 35 -3.15 -12.43 11.27
CA LEU A 35 -2.73 -11.28 10.52
C LEU A 35 -3.72 -11.04 9.38
N LEU A 36 -4.32 -9.85 9.34
CA LEU A 36 -5.19 -9.42 8.25
C LEU A 36 -4.39 -8.52 7.33
N SER A 37 -4.36 -8.85 6.03
CA SER A 37 -3.64 -8.07 5.02
C SER A 37 -4.35 -8.14 3.67
N CYS A 38 -4.22 -7.08 2.89
CA CYS A 38 -4.81 -6.98 1.57
C CYS A 38 -3.85 -7.52 0.49
N SER A 39 -4.35 -8.27 -0.49
CA SER A 39 -3.57 -8.59 -1.70
C SER A 39 -4.43 -8.34 -2.92
N PHE A 40 -4.05 -7.35 -3.73
CA PHE A 40 -4.76 -6.98 -4.95
C PHE A 40 -4.40 -7.88 -6.15
N GLY A 41 -4.39 -9.20 -5.94
CA GLY A 41 -4.14 -10.21 -6.97
C GLY A 41 -5.42 -10.91 -7.46
N ASP A 42 -5.49 -11.17 -8.77
CA ASP A 42 -6.49 -11.91 -9.57
C ASP A 42 -7.78 -12.36 -8.85
N MET A 43 -8.74 -11.45 -8.73
CA MET A 43 -10.13 -11.80 -8.43
C MET A 43 -11.03 -11.40 -9.61
N PRO A 44 -11.57 -12.37 -10.38
CA PRO A 44 -12.43 -12.10 -11.52
C PRO A 44 -13.88 -11.95 -11.04
N TYR A 45 -14.26 -10.76 -10.58
CA TYR A 45 -15.67 -10.48 -10.30
C TYR A 45 -16.13 -9.20 -11.00
N ARG A 46 -16.75 -9.39 -12.17
CA ARG A 46 -17.58 -8.38 -12.82
C ARG A 46 -18.88 -8.23 -12.02
N HIS A 47 -19.15 -7.03 -11.52
CA HIS A 47 -20.50 -6.58 -11.26
C HIS A 47 -20.99 -5.77 -12.47
N GLU A 48 -21.73 -6.42 -13.37
CA GLU A 48 -22.68 -5.72 -14.22
C GLU A 48 -23.92 -5.45 -13.35
N ASP A 49 -24.02 -4.28 -12.74
CA ASP A 49 -25.31 -3.68 -12.38
C ASP A 49 -25.15 -2.17 -12.18
N ASP A 50 -26.05 -1.42 -12.81
CA ASP A 50 -26.10 0.05 -12.84
C ASP A 50 -26.06 0.68 -11.43
N CYS A 51 -24.95 1.35 -11.10
CA CYS A 51 -24.90 2.30 -9.98
C CYS A 51 -25.83 3.48 -10.26
N ARG A 52 -27.03 3.47 -9.67
CA ARG A 52 -27.86 4.66 -9.57
C ARG A 52 -27.40 5.46 -8.35
N GLU A 53 -26.82 6.63 -8.60
CA GLU A 53 -26.64 7.66 -7.57
C GLU A 53 -28.01 8.10 -7.04
N GLU A 54 -28.42 7.57 -5.89
CA GLU A 54 -29.38 8.26 -5.05
C GLU A 54 -28.60 9.17 -4.08
N ASN A 55 -28.62 10.46 -4.39
CA ASN A 55 -28.18 11.53 -3.48
C ASN A 55 -29.00 11.47 -2.18
N ALA A 56 -28.51 10.73 -1.19
CA ALA A 56 -29.12 10.65 0.13
C ALA A 56 -28.38 11.56 1.13
N LEU A 57 -29.05 12.67 1.44
CA LEU A 57 -29.05 13.37 2.73
C LEU A 57 -27.76 14.07 3.16
N SER A 58 -27.57 15.28 2.63
CA SER A 58 -26.90 16.36 3.37
C SER A 58 -27.80 16.80 4.54
N GLN A 59 -27.69 16.12 5.69
CA GLN A 59 -28.02 16.73 6.97
C GLN A 59 -26.72 17.27 7.56
N LYS A 60 -26.52 18.59 7.48
CA LYS A 60 -25.54 19.28 8.31
C LYS A 60 -25.97 19.13 9.76
N ALA A 61 -25.42 18.14 10.45
CA ALA A 61 -25.48 18.07 11.89
C ALA A 61 -24.82 19.34 12.44
N SER A 62 -25.52 20.03 13.34
CA SER A 62 -24.94 21.13 14.11
C SER A 62 -23.85 20.55 15.01
N ILE A 63 -22.60 20.83 14.69
CA ILE A 63 -21.43 20.46 15.49
C ILE A 63 -21.56 21.17 16.85
N PRO A 64 -21.69 20.46 17.97
CA PRO A 64 -21.59 21.08 19.28
C PRO A 64 -20.21 21.73 19.39
N THR A 65 -20.12 22.96 19.90
CA THR A 65 -18.83 23.53 20.30
C THR A 65 -18.30 22.74 21.48
N LEU A 66 -17.43 21.77 21.20
CA LEU A 66 -16.70 21.00 22.19
C LEU A 66 -15.65 21.91 22.86
N PRO A 67 -15.26 21.63 24.12
CA PRO A 67 -14.16 22.35 24.76
C PRO A 67 -12.87 22.09 23.96
N LEU A 68 -12.08 23.10 23.59
CA LEU A 68 -10.77 22.82 22.99
C LEU A 68 -9.80 22.33 24.06
N ILE A 69 -9.11 21.22 23.80
CA ILE A 69 -7.82 20.96 24.44
C ILE A 69 -6.83 21.96 23.84
N THR A 70 -6.05 22.60 24.68
CA THR A 70 -4.89 23.40 24.28
C THR A 70 -3.66 22.80 24.92
N ASP A 71 -3.20 21.67 24.37
CA ASP A 71 -1.96 21.01 24.78
C ASP A 71 -0.72 21.63 24.10
N GLY A 72 -0.95 22.42 23.03
CA GLY A 72 0.09 23.09 22.26
C GLY A 72 0.83 22.15 21.31
N ALA A 73 0.34 20.92 21.14
CA ALA A 73 0.90 19.97 20.20
C ALA A 73 0.58 20.38 18.77
N VAL A 74 1.59 20.38 17.91
CA VAL A 74 1.47 20.81 16.52
C VAL A 74 1.93 19.71 15.59
N TYR A 75 1.13 19.41 14.57
CA TYR A 75 1.39 18.33 13.62
C TYR A 75 1.27 18.84 12.19
N ASN A 76 2.34 18.71 11.41
CA ASN A 76 2.26 18.92 9.96
C ASN A 76 1.91 17.58 9.30
N VAL A 77 0.69 17.41 8.80
CA VAL A 77 0.15 16.10 8.37
C VAL A 77 -0.84 16.27 7.22
N PHE A 78 -1.26 15.18 6.58
CA PHE A 78 -2.44 15.20 5.71
C PHE A 78 -3.67 15.06 6.61
N PRO A 79 -4.44 16.14 6.86
CA PRO A 79 -5.55 16.06 7.81
C PRO A 79 -6.75 15.35 7.18
N LEU A 80 -7.52 14.60 7.96
CA LEU A 80 -8.82 14.10 7.48
C LEU A 80 -9.70 15.27 6.98
N PRO A 81 -10.42 15.13 5.85
CA PRO A 81 -10.63 13.90 5.07
C PRO A 81 -9.65 13.71 3.89
N VAL A 82 -8.45 14.31 3.92
CA VAL A 82 -7.46 14.06 2.85
C VAL A 82 -6.98 12.61 2.92
N GLU A 83 -7.31 11.82 1.91
CA GLU A 83 -6.92 10.40 1.83
C GLU A 83 -5.42 10.21 1.62
N SER A 84 -4.81 10.95 0.71
CA SER A 84 -3.39 10.77 0.40
C SER A 84 -2.79 12.02 -0.27
N PRO A 85 -1.48 12.07 -0.55
CA PRO A 85 -0.85 13.23 -1.17
C PRO A 85 -1.40 13.61 -2.54
N SER A 86 -2.06 12.68 -3.25
CA SER A 86 -2.75 12.99 -4.52
C SER A 86 -4.13 13.65 -4.34
N HIS A 87 -4.68 13.63 -3.12
CA HIS A 87 -6.03 14.09 -2.82
C HIS A 87 -6.06 15.47 -2.12
N GLY A 88 -4.94 15.91 -1.53
CA GLY A 88 -4.87 17.21 -0.86
C GLY A 88 -3.48 17.52 -0.29
N ASP A 89 -3.34 18.75 0.20
CA ASP A 89 -2.08 19.25 0.78
C ASP A 89 -1.99 18.98 2.29
N ARG A 90 -0.76 18.91 2.80
CA ARG A 90 -0.51 18.90 4.26
C ARG A 90 -0.95 20.20 4.92
N GLN A 91 -1.35 20.10 6.19
CA GLN A 91 -1.68 21.23 7.05
C GLN A 91 -0.98 21.11 8.40
N LEU A 92 -0.60 22.26 8.94
CA LEU A 92 -0.09 22.39 10.30
C LEU A 92 -1.28 22.53 11.26
N LEU A 93 -1.64 21.43 11.92
CA LEU A 93 -2.72 21.37 12.90
C LEU A 93 -2.20 21.75 14.28
N ASP A 94 -2.98 22.54 15.03
CA ASP A 94 -2.70 22.94 16.41
C ASP A 94 -3.72 22.29 17.34
N SER A 95 -3.22 21.52 18.31
CA SER A 95 -3.97 20.81 19.35
C SER A 95 -5.18 20.01 18.80
N PRO A 96 -4.98 19.06 17.87
CA PRO A 96 -6.07 18.37 17.17
C PRO A 96 -6.83 17.31 17.99
N ALA A 97 -6.37 17.00 19.22
CA ALA A 97 -6.96 15.96 20.05
C ALA A 97 -8.42 16.25 20.42
N ASP A 98 -9.27 15.23 20.36
CA ASP A 98 -10.66 15.36 20.76
C ASP A 98 -10.79 15.42 22.29
N PRO A 99 -11.48 16.43 22.85
CA PRO A 99 -11.61 16.64 24.30
C PRO A 99 -12.42 15.58 25.04
N ILE A 100 -13.23 14.80 24.34
CA ILE A 100 -14.05 13.74 24.91
C ILE A 100 -13.30 12.41 24.83
N ALA A 101 -12.81 12.06 23.64
CA ALA A 101 -12.13 10.78 23.42
C ALA A 101 -10.70 10.76 23.98
N SER A 102 -10.00 11.89 23.93
CA SER A 102 -8.60 12.06 24.36
C SER A 102 -8.46 13.23 25.34
N PRO A 103 -9.08 13.19 26.54
CA PRO A 103 -9.21 14.35 27.43
C PRO A 103 -7.89 14.96 27.92
N PHE A 104 -6.78 14.23 27.87
CA PHE A 104 -5.44 14.67 28.26
C PHE A 104 -4.51 14.91 27.06
N GLY A 105 -5.07 14.96 25.84
CA GLY A 105 -4.30 15.00 24.60
C GLY A 105 -3.76 13.61 24.21
N TRP A 106 -2.94 13.57 23.17
CA TRP A 106 -2.43 12.30 22.61
C TRP A 106 -1.09 11.83 23.20
N HIS A 107 -0.49 12.61 24.10
CA HIS A 107 0.86 12.37 24.66
C HIS A 107 0.87 12.07 26.17
N ASP A 108 -0.30 11.74 26.72
CA ASP A 108 -0.47 11.38 28.12
C ASP A 108 -0.83 9.89 28.23
N THR A 109 -0.45 9.26 29.35
CA THR A 109 -0.97 7.94 29.75
C THR A 109 -1.36 7.86 31.23
N ASP A 110 -1.11 8.91 32.02
CA ASP A 110 -1.27 8.85 33.48
C ASP A 110 -2.49 9.62 34.02
N GLY A 111 -3.13 10.43 33.16
CA GLY A 111 -4.32 11.21 33.49
C GLY A 111 -4.01 12.47 34.29
N SER A 112 -2.75 12.92 34.27
CA SER A 112 -2.32 14.19 34.83
C SER A 112 -2.34 15.28 33.76
N ASP A 113 -2.50 16.52 34.19
CA ASP A 113 -2.46 17.66 33.27
C ASP A 113 -1.05 17.80 32.66
N GLY A 114 -0.98 17.71 31.33
CA GLY A 114 0.23 17.92 30.54
C GLY A 114 0.81 16.60 30.00
N ALA A 115 1.51 16.71 28.88
CA ALA A 115 2.11 15.55 28.23
C ALA A 115 3.25 14.93 29.05
N GLU A 116 3.21 13.60 29.19
CA GLU A 116 4.32 12.79 29.72
C GLU A 116 5.38 12.59 28.64
N TYR A 117 4.94 12.32 27.41
CA TYR A 117 5.80 12.03 26.27
C TYR A 117 6.02 13.26 25.41
N THR A 118 7.22 13.39 24.86
CA THR A 118 7.54 14.37 23.80
C THR A 118 7.67 13.73 22.42
N ILE A 119 7.58 12.40 22.37
CA ILE A 119 7.67 11.56 21.19
C ILE A 119 6.28 11.13 20.73
N THR A 120 6.14 10.51 19.56
CA THR A 120 4.87 9.98 19.01
C THR A 120 4.28 8.80 19.81
N ARG A 121 3.96 9.03 21.08
CA ARG A 121 3.44 8.04 22.03
C ARG A 121 2.45 8.66 23.01
N GLY A 122 1.36 7.98 23.28
CA GLY A 122 0.51 8.25 24.43
C GLY A 122 -0.63 7.25 24.56
N ASN A 123 -1.81 7.72 24.96
CA ASN A 123 -2.89 6.84 25.41
C ASN A 123 -3.43 5.91 24.32
N ASN A 124 -3.55 6.39 23.08
CA ASN A 124 -4.27 5.65 22.04
C ASN A 124 -3.31 4.83 21.15
N ALA A 125 -2.10 5.35 20.94
CA ALA A 125 -1.14 4.80 20.01
C ALA A 125 0.31 5.06 20.44
N TYR A 126 1.19 4.17 19.99
CA TYR A 126 2.63 4.40 19.97
C TYR A 126 3.14 4.15 18.56
N ALA A 127 3.55 5.21 17.87
CA ALA A 127 4.06 5.14 16.50
C ALA A 127 5.58 5.34 16.48
N PHE A 128 6.29 4.53 15.68
CA PHE A 128 7.73 4.62 15.52
C PHE A 128 8.19 4.04 14.18
N TYR A 129 9.37 4.45 13.74
CA TYR A 129 9.99 3.92 12.53
C TYR A 129 10.61 2.54 12.80
N ASP A 130 10.29 1.55 11.96
CA ASP A 130 10.74 0.16 12.10
C ASP A 130 11.23 -0.42 10.76
N GLY A 131 12.07 0.33 10.06
CA GLY A 131 12.57 -0.09 8.75
C GLY A 131 13.50 -1.31 8.76
N ASP A 132 14.04 -1.72 9.91
CA ASP A 132 14.81 -2.96 10.05
C ASP A 132 13.94 -4.18 10.44
N ALA A 133 12.61 -3.98 10.53
CA ALA A 133 11.60 -5.01 10.76
C ALA A 133 11.83 -5.82 12.05
N ASN A 134 12.32 -5.18 13.11
CA ASN A 134 12.62 -5.84 14.38
C ASN A 134 11.49 -5.68 15.42
N GLN A 135 10.43 -4.93 15.09
CA GLN A 135 9.27 -4.62 15.93
C GLN A 135 9.59 -3.80 17.17
N MET A 136 10.69 -3.06 17.15
CA MET A 136 11.18 -2.23 18.23
C MET A 136 11.56 -0.85 17.70
N PRO A 137 11.34 0.21 18.49
CA PRO A 137 11.78 1.54 18.10
C PRO A 137 13.31 1.59 18.02
N SER A 138 13.84 2.06 16.89
CA SER A 138 15.27 2.36 16.74
C SER A 138 15.60 3.74 17.32
N VAL A 139 14.87 4.77 16.85
CA VAL A 139 14.84 6.14 17.37
C VAL A 139 13.41 6.66 17.24
N ASP A 140 12.85 7.16 18.34
CA ASP A 140 11.52 7.75 18.32
C ASP A 140 11.53 9.16 17.71
N THR A 141 10.48 9.47 16.96
CA THR A 141 10.22 10.81 16.44
C THR A 141 9.83 11.73 17.60
N ASP A 142 10.68 12.72 17.90
CA ASP A 142 10.57 13.61 19.06
C ASP A 142 10.21 15.04 18.64
N GLY A 143 9.05 15.53 19.07
CA GLY A 143 8.60 16.91 18.90
C GLY A 143 9.19 17.88 19.92
N GLY A 144 9.98 17.36 20.87
CA GLY A 144 10.60 18.11 21.96
C GLY A 144 9.59 18.60 23.00
N PRO A 145 10.04 19.43 23.98
CA PRO A 145 9.20 19.88 25.08
C PRO A 145 7.97 20.72 24.68
N THR A 146 7.92 21.16 23.43
CA THR A 146 6.80 21.95 22.87
C THR A 146 5.91 21.14 21.93
N LEU A 147 6.17 19.83 21.78
CA LEU A 147 5.37 18.93 20.93
C LEU A 147 5.22 19.44 19.49
N ASN A 148 6.32 19.90 18.88
CA ASN A 148 6.32 20.46 17.53
C ASN A 148 6.75 19.41 16.50
N PHE A 149 5.79 18.72 15.92
CA PHE A 149 5.97 17.70 14.88
C PHE A 149 5.80 18.31 13.47
N ASP A 150 6.56 19.38 13.20
CA ASP A 150 6.61 20.05 11.88
C ASP A 150 7.82 19.55 11.08
N PHE A 151 7.71 18.32 10.59
CA PHE A 151 8.76 17.68 9.78
C PHE A 151 8.53 17.87 8.28
N PRO A 152 9.61 18.04 7.48
CA PRO A 152 9.50 18.27 6.04
C PRO A 152 8.94 17.05 5.31
N TYR A 153 8.21 17.32 4.23
CA TYR A 153 7.73 16.32 3.27
C TYR A 153 8.04 16.82 1.86
N ASP A 154 8.63 15.95 1.05
CA ASP A 154 8.91 16.19 -0.35
C ASP A 154 8.57 14.92 -1.14
N PRO A 155 7.53 14.93 -1.99
CA PRO A 155 7.11 13.75 -2.75
C PRO A 155 8.16 13.27 -3.76
N ALA A 156 9.26 14.00 -3.97
CA ALA A 156 10.38 13.60 -4.81
C ALA A 156 11.47 12.81 -4.05
N LEU A 157 11.43 12.74 -2.72
CA LEU A 157 12.40 12.02 -1.90
C LEU A 157 11.95 10.60 -1.58
N GLU A 158 12.91 9.71 -1.33
CA GLU A 158 12.61 8.35 -0.85
C GLU A 158 11.99 8.40 0.57
N PRO A 159 11.12 7.46 0.95
CA PRO A 159 10.47 7.45 2.26
C PRO A 159 11.47 7.49 3.43
N ASN A 160 12.63 6.85 3.26
CA ASN A 160 13.70 6.81 4.26
C ASN A 160 14.35 8.17 4.53
N ASP A 161 14.16 9.16 3.65
CA ASP A 161 14.61 10.54 3.87
C ASP A 161 13.52 11.39 4.57
N MET A 162 12.35 10.83 4.83
CA MET A 162 11.17 11.51 5.41
C MET A 162 10.59 10.78 6.62
N LYS A 163 11.40 9.97 7.33
CA LYS A 163 10.96 9.09 8.42
C LYS A 163 10.11 9.80 9.48
N ASP A 164 10.55 10.95 9.96
CA ASP A 164 9.83 11.68 11.02
C ASP A 164 8.47 12.19 10.54
N ALA A 165 8.36 12.63 9.28
CA ALA A 165 7.08 13.04 8.71
C ALA A 165 6.12 11.85 8.53
N ALA A 166 6.66 10.69 8.12
CA ALA A 166 5.90 9.45 7.97
C ALA A 166 5.34 8.96 9.33
N VAL A 167 6.19 8.85 10.34
CA VAL A 167 5.79 8.47 11.71
C VAL A 167 4.78 9.46 12.29
N THR A 168 4.98 10.76 12.05
CA THR A 168 4.05 11.80 12.51
C THR A 168 2.68 11.67 11.87
N ASN A 169 2.59 11.39 10.57
CA ASN A 169 1.31 11.19 9.89
C ASN A 169 0.59 9.93 10.38
N LEU A 170 1.33 8.82 10.55
CA LEU A 170 0.81 7.57 11.12
C LEU A 170 0.29 7.75 12.55
N PHE A 171 1.03 8.47 13.39
CA PHE A 171 0.61 8.80 14.76
C PHE A 171 -0.65 9.65 14.77
N TYR A 172 -0.68 10.72 13.98
CA TYR A 172 -1.85 11.60 13.84
C TYR A 172 -3.09 10.79 13.47
N LEU A 173 -3.01 9.97 12.41
CA LEU A 173 -4.20 9.29 11.94
C LEU A 173 -4.64 8.16 12.87
N SER A 174 -3.71 7.45 13.50
CA SER A 174 -4.06 6.43 14.52
C SER A 174 -4.87 7.04 15.67
N ASN A 175 -4.47 8.23 16.14
CA ASN A 175 -5.21 8.96 17.17
C ASN A 175 -6.52 9.56 16.64
N ALA A 176 -6.53 10.11 15.42
CA ALA A 176 -7.73 10.68 14.82
C ALA A 176 -8.80 9.60 14.57
N MET A 177 -8.41 8.39 14.17
CA MET A 177 -9.31 7.24 14.03
C MET A 177 -9.84 6.77 15.37
N HIS A 178 -9.00 6.69 16.41
CA HIS A 178 -9.45 6.45 17.77
C HIS A 178 -10.55 7.46 18.18
N ASP A 179 -10.25 8.76 18.06
CA ASP A 179 -11.14 9.83 18.47
C ASP A 179 -12.45 9.84 17.67
N PHE A 180 -12.36 9.62 16.36
CA PHE A 180 -13.52 9.47 15.48
C PHE A 180 -14.42 8.31 15.93
N LEU A 181 -13.86 7.11 16.11
CA LEU A 181 -14.62 5.90 16.45
C LEU A 181 -15.20 5.95 17.86
N TYR A 182 -14.55 6.65 18.79
CA TYR A 182 -15.07 6.88 20.15
C TYR A 182 -16.46 7.50 20.12
N HIS A 183 -16.67 8.52 19.27
CA HIS A 183 -17.99 9.17 19.10
C HIS A 183 -19.07 8.26 18.50
N TYR A 184 -18.66 7.13 17.90
CA TYR A 184 -19.55 6.10 17.39
C TYR A 184 -19.67 4.89 18.32
N GLY A 185 -19.16 4.99 19.55
CA GLY A 185 -19.32 4.00 20.61
C GLY A 185 -18.24 2.91 20.64
N PHE A 186 -17.10 3.13 19.99
CA PHE A 186 -15.89 2.35 20.27
C PHE A 186 -15.12 3.02 21.42
N ASP A 187 -15.69 2.91 22.61
CA ASP A 187 -15.20 3.45 23.87
C ASP A 187 -14.58 2.33 24.74
N GLU A 188 -14.26 2.63 26.00
CA GLU A 188 -13.61 1.73 26.93
C GLU A 188 -14.48 0.48 27.25
N ASP A 189 -15.80 0.65 27.33
CA ASP A 189 -16.74 -0.47 27.50
C ASP A 189 -16.76 -1.39 26.27
N ALA A 190 -16.58 -0.83 25.08
CA ALA A 190 -16.49 -1.56 23.82
C ALA A 190 -15.11 -2.21 23.57
N GLY A 191 -14.10 -1.88 24.38
CA GLY A 191 -12.73 -2.37 24.26
C GLY A 191 -11.96 -1.69 23.14
N ASN A 192 -11.97 -0.35 23.12
CA ASN A 192 -11.05 0.44 22.33
C ASN A 192 -9.59 0.20 22.74
N TYR A 193 -8.64 0.76 21.99
CA TYR A 193 -7.22 0.66 22.30
C TYR A 193 -6.81 1.87 23.14
N GLN A 194 -6.63 1.68 24.45
CA GLN A 194 -6.16 2.72 25.35
C GLN A 194 -5.20 2.19 26.43
N ALA A 195 -4.09 2.91 26.64
CA ALA A 195 -3.18 2.62 27.74
C ALA A 195 -3.86 2.79 29.11
N ASN A 196 -4.73 3.79 29.23
CA ASN A 196 -5.43 4.16 30.45
C ASN A 196 -6.85 4.63 30.10
N HIS A 197 -7.84 4.01 30.75
CA HIS A 197 -9.25 4.38 30.60
C HIS A 197 -9.63 5.64 31.37
N TYR A 198 -8.71 6.24 32.13
CA TYR A 198 -8.94 7.42 32.96
C TYR A 198 -10.13 7.28 33.94
N GLY A 199 -10.39 6.06 34.39
CA GLY A 199 -11.51 5.71 35.26
C GLY A 199 -12.87 5.59 34.54
N GLN A 200 -12.88 5.58 33.21
CA GLN A 200 -14.02 5.22 32.37
C GLN A 200 -14.08 3.71 32.14
N GLY A 201 -15.22 3.27 31.62
CA GLY A 201 -15.45 1.88 31.25
C GLY A 201 -15.29 0.90 32.42
N PRO A 202 -14.99 -0.36 32.11
CA PRO A 202 -14.78 -1.39 33.10
C PRO A 202 -13.30 -1.40 33.51
N GLY A 203 -13.03 -1.77 34.77
CA GLY A 203 -11.68 -1.74 35.35
C GLY A 203 -10.75 -2.88 34.88
N ASP A 204 -10.91 -3.33 33.65
CA ASP A 204 -10.15 -4.36 32.95
C ASP A 204 -10.03 -3.98 31.46
N GLY A 205 -9.06 -4.58 30.77
CA GLY A 205 -8.84 -4.31 29.34
C GLY A 205 -7.95 -3.09 29.06
N ASP A 206 -7.40 -2.45 30.08
CA ASP A 206 -6.47 -1.32 29.95
C ASP A 206 -5.05 -1.76 29.55
N ASN A 207 -4.18 -0.77 29.35
CA ASN A 207 -2.78 -0.96 28.97
C ASN A 207 -2.62 -1.58 27.57
N ASP A 208 -3.49 -1.18 26.63
CA ASP A 208 -3.46 -1.64 25.25
C ASP A 208 -3.51 -0.53 24.19
N VAL A 209 -2.34 -0.15 23.67
CA VAL A 209 -2.27 0.84 22.58
C VAL A 209 -2.25 0.17 21.21
N VAL A 210 -2.51 0.94 20.16
CA VAL A 210 -2.07 0.54 18.81
C VAL A 210 -0.57 0.84 18.66
N ASN A 211 0.25 -0.19 18.57
CA ASN A 211 1.64 -0.06 18.13
C ASN A 211 1.66 0.11 16.61
N ALA A 212 1.98 1.31 16.13
CA ALA A 212 1.95 1.66 14.70
C ALA A 212 3.38 1.75 14.14
N LEU A 213 3.77 0.77 13.35
CA LEU A 213 5.13 0.58 12.86
C LEU A 213 5.23 1.18 11.45
N ALA A 214 5.89 2.33 11.37
CA ALA A 214 6.07 3.05 10.12
C ALA A 214 7.18 2.43 9.28
N SER A 215 6.96 2.36 7.96
CA SER A 215 7.95 1.89 6.98
C SER A 215 8.57 0.53 7.34
N TYR A 216 7.78 -0.43 7.84
CA TYR A 216 8.26 -1.73 8.30
C TYR A 216 9.01 -2.48 7.19
N GLY A 217 10.28 -2.83 7.43
CA GLY A 217 11.17 -3.45 6.44
C GLY A 217 11.71 -2.50 5.35
N GLY A 218 11.48 -1.19 5.50
CA GLY A 218 11.88 -0.17 4.52
C GLY A 218 13.38 0.12 4.42
N GLU A 219 14.25 -0.40 5.30
CA GLU A 219 15.71 -0.24 5.16
C GLU A 219 16.34 -1.17 4.11
N ASP A 220 15.68 -2.30 3.80
CA ASP A 220 16.09 -3.23 2.74
C ASP A 220 14.87 -3.70 1.94
N PRO A 221 14.18 -2.79 1.22
CA PRO A 221 12.93 -3.12 0.56
C PRO A 221 13.13 -4.19 -0.52
N GLU A 222 14.24 -4.18 -1.28
CA GLU A 222 14.52 -5.20 -2.30
C GLU A 222 14.70 -6.61 -1.73
N GLY A 223 15.13 -6.73 -0.47
CA GLY A 223 15.25 -8.00 0.25
C GLY A 223 14.02 -8.39 1.06
N PHE A 224 12.95 -7.58 1.03
CA PHE A 224 11.80 -7.72 1.91
C PHE A 224 10.54 -8.18 1.16
N ASP A 225 10.10 -9.40 1.42
CA ASP A 225 8.98 -10.02 0.70
C ASP A 225 7.61 -9.44 1.07
N GLU A 226 7.49 -8.54 2.06
CA GLU A 226 6.20 -8.05 2.61
C GLU A 226 5.78 -6.66 2.09
N LEU A 227 6.48 -6.12 1.09
CA LEU A 227 6.16 -4.84 0.45
C LEU A 227 4.80 -4.81 -0.27
N ASN A 228 4.37 -3.60 -0.66
CA ASN A 228 3.13 -3.31 -1.39
C ASN A 228 1.88 -3.77 -0.63
N ASN A 229 1.89 -3.55 0.68
CA ASN A 229 0.80 -3.98 1.55
C ASN A 229 0.77 -3.10 2.81
N ALA A 230 -0.15 -3.42 3.70
CA ALA A 230 -0.12 -3.08 5.11
C ALA A 230 -0.80 -4.23 5.89
N ASP A 231 -0.70 -4.22 7.21
CA ASP A 231 -1.49 -5.13 8.02
C ASP A 231 -1.82 -4.59 9.41
N PHE A 232 -2.86 -5.19 9.98
CA PHE A 232 -3.21 -5.06 11.37
C PHE A 232 -3.27 -6.44 12.04
N LEU A 233 -2.64 -6.54 13.21
CA LEU A 233 -2.80 -7.63 14.14
C LEU A 233 -3.79 -7.21 15.24
N PRO A 234 -5.05 -7.66 15.15
CA PRO A 234 -6.02 -7.43 16.21
C PRO A 234 -5.79 -8.43 17.34
N THR A 235 -5.65 -7.90 18.55
CA THR A 235 -5.52 -8.66 19.78
C THR A 235 -6.77 -8.48 20.64
N SER A 236 -6.98 -9.36 21.62
CA SER A 236 -8.05 -9.17 22.62
C SER A 236 -7.75 -7.98 23.53
N ASP A 237 -8.81 -7.38 24.05
CA ASP A 237 -8.79 -6.31 25.06
C ASP A 237 -7.74 -6.51 26.15
N GLY A 238 -7.00 -5.45 26.48
CA GLY A 238 -5.84 -5.45 27.37
C GLY A 238 -4.54 -5.95 26.74
N ASN A 239 -4.49 -6.08 25.42
CA ASN A 239 -3.26 -6.35 24.67
C ASN A 239 -3.15 -5.39 23.50
N ASN A 240 -1.95 -4.87 23.24
CA ASN A 240 -1.72 -3.93 22.15
C ASN A 240 -2.17 -4.50 20.80
N GLY A 241 -2.83 -3.69 19.99
CA GLY A 241 -2.92 -3.92 18.56
C GLY A 241 -1.57 -3.61 17.91
N ARG A 242 -1.30 -4.17 16.73
CA ARG A 242 -0.12 -3.79 15.94
C ARG A 242 -0.53 -3.50 14.51
N MET A 243 -0.20 -2.30 14.04
CA MET A 243 -0.35 -1.90 12.64
C MET A 243 1.04 -1.83 12.03
N ARG A 244 1.24 -2.40 10.85
CA ARG A 244 2.49 -2.30 10.09
C ARG A 244 2.21 -1.68 8.73
N MET A 245 2.91 -0.59 8.44
CA MET A 245 2.84 0.11 7.16
C MET A 245 4.07 -0.22 6.34
N PHE A 246 3.89 -0.66 5.10
CA PHE A 246 5.02 -1.03 4.23
C PHE A 246 5.30 0.02 3.15
N HIS A 247 6.47 -0.12 2.53
CA HIS A 247 6.77 0.57 1.29
C HIS A 247 6.07 -0.09 0.11
N TRP A 248 5.73 0.75 -0.87
CA TRP A 248 5.09 0.40 -2.12
C TRP A 248 6.06 0.76 -3.23
N ASN A 249 6.43 -0.21 -4.07
CA ASN A 249 7.19 0.13 -5.27
C ASN A 249 6.29 0.93 -6.21
N THR A 250 6.87 1.88 -6.93
CA THR A 250 6.14 2.60 -7.99
C THR A 250 5.95 1.78 -9.26
N GLY A 251 6.30 0.48 -9.23
CA GLY A 251 6.52 -0.34 -10.41
C GLY A 251 7.75 0.11 -11.22
N ASN A 252 8.18 -0.72 -12.15
CA ASN A 252 9.20 -0.36 -13.13
C ASN A 252 8.51 0.44 -14.24
N THR A 253 8.29 1.74 -14.08
CA THR A 253 7.63 2.55 -15.11
C THR A 253 8.63 3.10 -16.13
N LEU A 254 9.24 2.22 -16.92
CA LEU A 254 10.30 2.58 -17.88
C LEU A 254 9.77 2.87 -19.29
N LEU A 255 8.45 2.94 -19.46
CA LEU A 255 7.82 3.32 -20.71
C LEU A 255 6.87 4.51 -20.49
N GLU A 256 7.24 5.66 -21.03
CA GLU A 256 6.39 6.85 -21.07
C GLU A 256 5.76 7.00 -22.46
N VAL A 257 4.44 7.08 -22.53
CA VAL A 257 3.74 7.51 -23.75
C VAL A 257 3.70 9.04 -23.77
N THR A 258 4.36 9.64 -24.76
CA THR A 258 4.45 11.11 -24.90
C THR A 258 3.37 11.66 -25.84
N ALA A 259 2.83 10.83 -26.74
CA ALA A 259 1.70 11.17 -27.60
C ALA A 259 0.96 9.90 -28.08
N PRO A 260 -0.36 9.97 -28.35
CA PRO A 260 -1.24 11.14 -28.18
C PRO A 260 -1.66 11.35 -26.72
N ALA A 261 -2.09 12.58 -26.40
CA ALA A 261 -2.48 12.98 -25.04
C ALA A 261 -3.58 12.10 -24.39
N ALA A 262 -4.40 11.43 -25.20
CA ALA A 262 -5.45 10.53 -24.72
C ALA A 262 -4.93 9.28 -23.99
N VAL A 263 -3.67 8.90 -24.24
CA VAL A 263 -3.01 7.73 -23.64
C VAL A 263 -1.63 8.08 -23.10
N ALA A 264 -1.34 9.37 -22.93
CA ALA A 264 -0.07 9.84 -22.40
C ALA A 264 0.07 9.51 -20.91
N GLY A 265 1.28 9.14 -20.49
CA GLY A 265 1.57 8.75 -19.12
C GLY A 265 2.63 7.65 -19.03
N LEU A 266 2.98 7.32 -17.79
CA LEU A 266 3.91 6.24 -17.46
C LEU A 266 3.17 4.91 -17.36
N TYR A 267 3.78 3.86 -17.89
CA TYR A 267 3.23 2.50 -17.89
C TYR A 267 4.16 1.57 -17.15
N ASN A 268 3.61 0.69 -16.31
CA ASN A 268 4.39 -0.34 -15.61
C ASN A 268 4.96 -1.34 -16.62
N THR A 269 6.23 -1.69 -16.47
CA THR A 269 6.98 -2.55 -17.39
C THR A 269 7.62 -3.73 -16.67
N GLY A 270 7.68 -4.88 -17.36
CA GLY A 270 8.60 -5.95 -17.01
C GLY A 270 9.90 -5.81 -17.80
N LEU A 271 11.01 -6.21 -17.21
CA LEU A 271 12.35 -6.08 -17.78
C LEU A 271 12.78 -7.35 -18.54
N ALA A 272 13.57 -7.15 -19.59
CA ALA A 272 14.28 -8.23 -20.26
C ALA A 272 15.65 -8.47 -19.61
N GLU A 273 16.02 -9.73 -19.41
CA GLU A 273 17.39 -10.13 -19.00
C GLU A 273 18.39 -10.17 -20.17
N PHE A 274 17.96 -9.73 -21.36
CA PHE A 274 18.70 -9.78 -22.62
C PHE A 274 18.69 -8.41 -23.30
N GLY A 275 19.70 -8.18 -24.15
CA GLY A 275 19.94 -6.88 -24.76
C GLY A 275 20.23 -5.75 -23.75
N PRO A 276 20.34 -4.49 -24.22
CA PRO A 276 20.56 -3.34 -23.36
C PRO A 276 19.40 -3.11 -22.39
N SER A 277 19.69 -2.90 -21.11
CA SER A 277 18.66 -2.57 -20.11
C SER A 277 18.11 -1.16 -20.32
N PRO A 278 16.78 -0.96 -20.32
CA PRO A 278 16.17 0.38 -20.30
C PRO A 278 16.58 1.23 -19.07
N LEU A 279 17.20 0.64 -18.05
CA LEU A 279 17.78 1.40 -16.94
C LEU A 279 19.06 2.15 -17.34
N ASP A 280 19.77 1.64 -18.37
CA ASP A 280 21.05 2.18 -18.82
C ASP A 280 20.95 2.96 -20.14
N VAL A 281 19.87 2.75 -20.91
CA VAL A 281 19.64 3.37 -22.21
C VAL A 281 18.25 4.00 -22.31
N THR A 282 18.19 5.16 -22.96
CA THR A 282 16.93 5.84 -23.28
C THR A 282 16.73 5.86 -24.80
N VAL A 283 15.54 5.43 -25.24
CA VAL A 283 15.15 5.40 -26.65
C VAL A 283 13.76 6.01 -26.81
N SER A 284 13.61 6.96 -27.72
CA SER A 284 12.30 7.51 -28.08
C SER A 284 11.97 7.24 -29.54
N GLY A 285 10.71 6.90 -29.82
CA GLY A 285 10.30 6.57 -31.17
C GLY A 285 8.80 6.37 -31.32
N GLU A 286 8.36 6.31 -32.58
CA GLU A 286 6.99 5.93 -32.90
C GLU A 286 6.82 4.42 -32.78
N VAL A 287 5.73 4.00 -32.16
CA VAL A 287 5.40 2.59 -31.95
C VAL A 287 4.59 2.06 -33.13
N VAL A 288 4.99 0.91 -33.66
CA VAL A 288 4.32 0.22 -34.76
C VAL A 288 4.13 -1.25 -34.38
N VAL A 289 2.93 -1.80 -34.58
CA VAL A 289 2.67 -3.24 -34.38
C VAL A 289 3.34 -4.02 -35.50
N VAL A 290 4.09 -5.06 -35.15
CA VAL A 290 4.72 -5.96 -36.13
C VAL A 290 3.67 -6.71 -36.95
N ASP A 291 3.98 -6.97 -38.21
CA ASP A 291 3.23 -7.88 -39.08
C ASP A 291 4.20 -8.83 -39.79
N ASP A 292 4.31 -10.08 -39.33
CA ASP A 292 5.15 -11.13 -39.90
C ASP A 292 4.46 -11.96 -41.00
N GLU A 293 3.23 -11.59 -41.38
CA GLU A 293 2.39 -12.29 -42.36
C GLU A 293 2.01 -13.74 -41.99
N VAL A 294 2.35 -14.24 -40.79
CA VAL A 294 2.11 -15.62 -40.36
C VAL A 294 1.15 -15.67 -39.19
N LEU A 295 -0.07 -16.15 -39.43
CA LEU A 295 -1.10 -16.25 -38.39
C LEU A 295 -0.91 -17.49 -37.47
N THR A 296 0.14 -17.50 -36.64
CA THR A 296 0.41 -18.62 -35.70
C THR A 296 1.12 -18.23 -34.38
N PRO A 297 0.43 -17.72 -33.33
CA PRO A 297 -1.02 -17.49 -33.22
C PRO A 297 -1.51 -16.15 -33.79
N TYR A 298 -0.64 -15.16 -33.97
CA TYR A 298 -0.99 -13.83 -34.44
C TYR A 298 0.05 -13.38 -35.48
N THR A 299 -0.35 -12.61 -36.48
CA THR A 299 0.64 -12.01 -37.40
C THR A 299 1.53 -10.98 -36.71
N SER A 300 1.19 -10.58 -35.48
CA SER A 300 1.93 -9.63 -34.65
C SER A 300 2.84 -10.30 -33.63
N ASP A 301 3.05 -11.62 -33.70
CA ASP A 301 3.94 -12.31 -32.78
C ASP A 301 5.43 -12.17 -33.16
N GLY A 302 5.76 -11.76 -34.39
CA GLY A 302 7.12 -11.39 -34.78
C GLY A 302 8.09 -12.57 -34.80
N CYS A 303 7.58 -13.80 -34.93
CA CYS A 303 8.40 -15.00 -34.90
C CYS A 303 9.04 -15.35 -36.24
N GLN A 304 8.54 -14.81 -37.35
CA GLN A 304 9.04 -15.06 -38.69
C GLN A 304 9.46 -13.78 -39.41
N LEU A 305 10.50 -13.90 -40.24
CA LEU A 305 10.93 -12.84 -41.16
C LEU A 305 10.65 -13.25 -42.61
N PRO A 306 10.50 -12.28 -43.53
CA PRO A 306 10.52 -10.83 -43.30
C PRO A 306 9.20 -10.29 -42.76
N PHE A 307 9.22 -9.15 -42.07
CA PHE A 307 8.00 -8.41 -41.73
C PHE A 307 7.44 -7.66 -42.94
N ALA A 308 6.11 -7.56 -43.03
CA ALA A 308 5.41 -6.81 -44.07
C ALA A 308 5.56 -5.29 -43.94
N ASN A 309 5.75 -4.80 -42.71
CA ASN A 309 5.84 -3.39 -42.38
C ASN A 309 7.28 -2.93 -42.07
N ASP A 310 7.57 -1.67 -42.38
CA ASP A 310 8.88 -1.04 -42.12
C ASP A 310 8.98 -0.61 -40.66
N LEU A 311 9.99 -1.14 -39.95
CA LEU A 311 10.28 -0.82 -38.57
C LEU A 311 11.53 0.05 -38.41
N THR A 312 12.13 0.53 -39.51
CA THR A 312 13.38 1.31 -39.47
C THR A 312 13.23 2.55 -38.58
N GLY A 313 13.96 2.59 -37.47
CA GLY A 313 13.91 3.70 -36.51
C GLY A 313 12.62 3.76 -35.67
N LYS A 314 11.83 2.68 -35.66
CA LYS A 314 10.57 2.56 -34.92
C LYS A 314 10.72 1.64 -33.72
N ILE A 315 9.77 1.74 -32.78
CA ILE A 315 9.65 0.83 -31.66
C ILE A 315 8.65 -0.25 -32.04
N ALA A 316 9.08 -1.51 -32.02
CA ALA A 316 8.25 -2.64 -32.43
C ALA A 316 7.33 -3.06 -31.28
N MET A 317 6.02 -3.11 -31.52
CA MET A 317 5.06 -3.73 -30.61
C MET A 317 4.73 -5.14 -31.08
N VAL A 318 4.96 -6.12 -30.20
CA VAL A 318 4.90 -7.55 -30.54
C VAL A 318 4.06 -8.30 -29.50
N ASP A 319 3.22 -9.24 -29.94
CA ASP A 319 2.45 -10.10 -29.03
C ASP A 319 3.27 -11.26 -28.49
N ARG A 320 3.11 -11.54 -27.19
CA ARG A 320 3.67 -12.73 -26.55
C ARG A 320 3.00 -14.00 -27.09
N GLY A 321 3.80 -15.00 -27.44
CA GLY A 321 3.35 -16.28 -28.00
C GLY A 321 4.23 -16.74 -29.15
N GLY A 322 4.02 -17.95 -29.68
CA GLY A 322 4.69 -18.46 -30.89
C GLY A 322 6.17 -18.85 -30.72
N CYS A 323 7.01 -17.97 -30.18
CA CYS A 323 8.46 -18.13 -30.01
C CYS A 323 8.97 -17.38 -28.76
N VAL A 324 10.26 -17.55 -28.46
CA VAL A 324 10.94 -16.93 -27.29
C VAL A 324 11.13 -15.43 -27.46
N PHE A 325 11.19 -14.68 -26.35
CA PHE A 325 11.25 -13.21 -26.34
C PHE A 325 12.47 -12.63 -27.06
N GLU A 326 13.64 -13.19 -26.82
CA GLU A 326 14.89 -12.76 -27.48
C GLU A 326 14.79 -12.85 -29.00
N LEU A 327 14.16 -13.90 -29.53
CA LEU A 327 14.01 -14.06 -30.98
C LEU A 327 13.10 -12.99 -31.56
N LYS A 328 12.03 -12.62 -30.85
CA LYS A 328 11.15 -11.51 -31.24
C LYS A 328 11.93 -10.19 -31.29
N ALA A 329 12.72 -9.92 -30.25
CA ALA A 329 13.57 -8.73 -30.19
C ALA A 329 14.62 -8.72 -31.30
N LYS A 330 15.23 -9.87 -31.58
CA LYS A 330 16.21 -10.03 -32.65
C LYS A 330 15.63 -9.82 -34.05
N ASN A 331 14.46 -10.41 -34.32
CA ASN A 331 13.76 -10.23 -35.59
C ASN A 331 13.36 -8.76 -35.81
N ALA A 332 12.90 -8.08 -34.74
CA ALA A 332 12.61 -6.65 -34.78
C ALA A 332 13.87 -5.80 -35.04
N GLU A 333 15.00 -6.13 -34.41
CA GLU A 333 16.31 -5.51 -34.68
C GLU A 333 16.70 -5.67 -36.15
N GLU A 334 16.58 -6.89 -36.71
CA GLU A 334 16.89 -7.16 -38.12
C GLU A 334 15.99 -6.38 -39.09
N ALA A 335 14.74 -6.12 -38.69
CA ALA A 335 13.80 -5.27 -39.41
C ALA A 335 14.03 -3.75 -39.20
N GLY A 336 15.05 -3.38 -38.41
CA GLY A 336 15.48 -1.99 -38.20
C GLY A 336 14.82 -1.28 -37.01
N ALA A 337 14.10 -2.00 -36.15
CA ALA A 337 13.54 -1.45 -34.93
C ALA A 337 14.66 -1.01 -33.96
N ILE A 338 14.36 -0.02 -33.12
CA ILE A 338 15.30 0.55 -32.14
C ILE A 338 14.99 0.17 -30.69
N ALA A 339 13.80 -0.39 -30.44
CA ALA A 339 13.39 -0.98 -29.17
C ALA A 339 12.16 -1.89 -29.39
N VAL A 340 11.83 -2.73 -28.41
CA VAL A 340 10.68 -3.64 -28.48
C VAL A 340 9.78 -3.54 -27.25
N ILE A 341 8.47 -3.51 -27.48
CA ILE A 341 7.41 -3.63 -26.48
C ILE A 341 6.74 -5.00 -26.67
N ILE A 342 6.85 -5.87 -25.69
CA ILE A 342 6.20 -7.18 -25.67
C ILE A 342 4.86 -7.06 -24.94
N CYS A 343 3.77 -7.29 -25.65
CA CYS A 343 2.43 -7.35 -25.08
C CYS A 343 2.19 -8.72 -24.46
N ASN A 344 2.09 -8.74 -23.13
CA ASN A 344 1.77 -9.96 -22.39
C ASN A 344 0.30 -10.38 -22.63
N PHE A 345 0.00 -11.65 -22.36
CA PHE A 345 -1.38 -12.16 -22.41
C PHE A 345 -2.11 -12.01 -21.07
N ASP A 346 -1.36 -11.91 -19.96
CA ASP A 346 -1.89 -11.64 -18.63
C ASP A 346 -1.98 -10.13 -18.37
N ASP A 347 -2.78 -9.72 -17.39
CA ASP A 347 -2.90 -8.31 -17.00
C ASP A 347 -1.81 -7.86 -16.01
N GLN A 348 -0.59 -8.34 -16.25
CA GLN A 348 0.61 -8.06 -15.46
C GLN A 348 1.81 -7.83 -16.38
N ALA A 349 2.68 -6.90 -16.01
CA ALA A 349 3.93 -6.64 -16.72
C ALA A 349 5.03 -7.54 -16.10
N ASN A 350 5.30 -8.68 -16.75
CA ASN A 350 6.20 -9.70 -16.23
C ASN A 350 7.61 -9.55 -16.80
N ASP A 351 8.62 -9.80 -15.98
CA ASP A 351 10.00 -9.92 -16.45
C ASP A 351 10.17 -11.08 -17.44
N MET A 352 11.15 -10.93 -18.33
CA MET A 352 11.41 -11.81 -19.46
C MET A 352 12.82 -12.38 -19.37
N ALA A 353 12.90 -13.65 -19.00
CA ALA A 353 14.16 -14.38 -18.94
C ALA A 353 14.77 -14.62 -20.33
N GLY A 354 16.09 -14.63 -20.38
CA GLY A 354 16.86 -14.99 -21.58
C GLY A 354 16.86 -16.48 -21.90
N ASN A 355 17.19 -16.85 -23.14
CA ASN A 355 17.25 -18.22 -23.65
C ASN A 355 18.60 -18.50 -24.33
N ALA A 356 19.34 -19.47 -23.79
CA ALA A 356 20.61 -19.88 -24.38
C ALA A 356 20.45 -20.36 -25.83
N GLY A 357 21.23 -19.77 -26.74
CA GLY A 357 21.31 -20.18 -28.15
C GLY A 357 20.56 -19.28 -29.14
N VAL A 358 19.92 -18.20 -28.67
CA VAL A 358 19.49 -17.09 -29.51
C VAL A 358 20.61 -16.03 -29.55
N GLU A 359 20.76 -15.34 -30.68
CA GLU A 359 21.70 -14.22 -30.75
C GLU A 359 21.15 -13.03 -29.97
N GLU A 360 21.97 -12.45 -29.09
CA GLU A 360 21.61 -11.29 -28.29
C GLU A 360 21.16 -10.10 -29.17
N PRO A 361 19.97 -9.53 -28.92
CA PRO A 361 19.53 -8.30 -29.57
C PRO A 361 20.31 -7.10 -29.01
N ASN A 362 20.64 -6.10 -29.84
CA ASN A 362 21.29 -4.87 -29.38
C ASN A 362 20.30 -3.72 -29.12
N ILE A 363 19.01 -4.03 -28.91
CA ILE A 363 17.95 -3.04 -28.67
C ILE A 363 17.23 -3.35 -27.35
N PRO A 364 16.85 -2.31 -26.57
CA PRO A 364 16.17 -2.50 -25.30
C PRO A 364 14.76 -3.07 -25.50
N THR A 365 14.31 -3.88 -24.54
CA THR A 365 13.01 -4.56 -24.57
C THR A 365 12.31 -4.43 -23.23
N VAL A 366 11.01 -4.10 -23.26
CA VAL A 366 10.11 -4.10 -22.09
C VAL A 366 8.86 -4.92 -22.36
N SER A 367 8.22 -5.42 -21.31
CA SER A 367 6.88 -6.03 -21.41
C SER A 367 5.81 -5.10 -20.81
N LEU A 368 4.57 -5.22 -21.29
CA LEU A 368 3.40 -4.54 -20.72
C LEU A 368 2.28 -5.55 -20.46
N SER A 369 1.37 -5.19 -19.54
CA SER A 369 0.11 -5.92 -19.33
C SER A 369 -0.78 -5.91 -20.58
N VAL A 370 -1.68 -6.89 -20.69
CA VAL A 370 -2.62 -6.96 -21.82
C VAL A 370 -3.52 -5.73 -21.93
N SER A 371 -3.97 -5.16 -20.80
CA SER A 371 -4.81 -3.95 -20.79
C SER A 371 -4.05 -2.72 -21.28
N SER A 372 -2.83 -2.51 -20.80
CA SER A 372 -1.94 -1.42 -21.21
C SER A 372 -1.66 -1.47 -22.70
N CYS A 373 -1.30 -2.66 -23.21
CA CYS A 373 -1.07 -2.87 -24.63
C CYS A 373 -2.35 -2.61 -25.46
N ALA A 374 -3.51 -3.11 -25.04
CA ALA A 374 -4.77 -2.87 -25.75
C ALA A 374 -5.14 -1.38 -25.82
N LEU A 375 -4.83 -0.61 -24.79
CA LEU A 375 -5.05 0.84 -24.76
C LEU A 375 -4.19 1.55 -25.80
N ILE A 376 -2.86 1.36 -25.74
CA ILE A 376 -1.93 2.11 -26.60
C ILE A 376 -1.95 1.59 -28.05
N ARG A 377 -2.20 0.30 -28.27
CA ARG A 377 -2.25 -0.33 -29.61
C ARG A 377 -3.21 0.36 -30.56
N GLN A 378 -4.28 0.98 -30.05
CA GLN A 378 -5.26 1.74 -30.85
C GLN A 378 -4.62 2.91 -31.62
N TYR A 379 -3.44 3.37 -31.20
CA TYR A 379 -2.71 4.50 -31.77
C TYR A 379 -1.39 4.08 -32.46
N ALA A 380 -1.00 2.81 -32.37
CA ALA A 380 0.24 2.31 -32.99
C ALA A 380 0.19 2.46 -34.52
N GLY A 381 1.27 2.98 -35.11
CA GLY A 381 1.33 3.38 -36.52
C GLY A 381 0.45 4.59 -36.90
N SER A 382 -0.18 5.23 -35.92
CA SER A 382 -1.04 6.41 -36.08
C SER A 382 -0.61 7.55 -35.13
N GLY A 383 0.70 7.72 -34.93
CA GLY A 383 1.27 8.79 -34.11
C GLY A 383 1.49 8.47 -32.64
N LEU A 384 1.36 7.21 -32.20
CA LEU A 384 1.79 6.76 -30.89
C LEU A 384 3.31 6.92 -30.76
N THR A 385 3.76 7.82 -29.88
CA THR A 385 5.17 8.06 -29.59
C THR A 385 5.45 7.76 -28.13
N VAL A 386 6.54 7.05 -27.88
CA VAL A 386 6.95 6.66 -26.53
C VAL A 386 8.42 6.99 -26.30
N THR A 387 8.77 7.14 -25.03
CA THR A 387 10.14 7.14 -24.52
C THR A 387 10.29 5.93 -23.62
N MET A 388 11.22 5.05 -23.95
CA MET A 388 11.63 3.91 -23.14
C MET A 388 12.95 4.26 -22.44
N GLY A 389 12.99 4.18 -21.13
CA GLY A 389 14.15 4.51 -20.31
C GLY A 389 13.75 4.99 -18.92
N VAL A 390 14.73 5.27 -18.05
CA VAL A 390 14.47 5.95 -16.77
C VAL A 390 13.85 7.33 -17.04
N PRO A 391 12.62 7.63 -16.58
CA PRO A 391 12.02 8.94 -16.74
C PRO A 391 12.86 10.03 -16.06
N GLU A 392 12.95 11.23 -16.65
CA GLU A 392 13.74 12.34 -16.07
C GLU A 392 13.21 12.78 -14.68
N ASP A 393 11.93 12.54 -14.40
CA ASP A 393 11.26 12.77 -13.11
C ASP A 393 10.52 11.50 -12.66
N SER A 394 11.23 10.39 -12.41
CA SER A 394 10.59 9.15 -11.93
C SER A 394 10.00 9.26 -10.52
N GLY A 395 10.30 10.33 -9.79
CA GLY A 395 10.04 10.41 -8.35
C GLY A 395 10.85 9.37 -7.57
N PRO A 396 10.48 9.09 -6.32
CA PRO A 396 11.13 8.04 -5.55
C PRO A 396 10.76 6.66 -6.10
N THR A 397 11.69 5.72 -5.97
CA THR A 397 11.51 4.30 -6.30
C THR A 397 10.44 3.66 -5.42
N TRP A 398 10.35 4.14 -4.19
CA TRP A 398 9.40 3.68 -3.18
C TRP A 398 8.48 4.81 -2.76
N ARG A 399 7.24 4.46 -2.47
CA ARG A 399 6.31 5.27 -1.69
C ARG A 399 6.06 4.58 -0.37
N THR A 400 5.63 5.32 0.65
CA THR A 400 5.21 4.68 1.91
C THR A 400 3.71 4.80 2.11
N GLY A 401 3.10 3.72 2.61
CA GLY A 401 1.72 3.74 3.07
C GLY A 401 1.49 4.67 4.27
N ASP A 402 2.55 5.10 4.96
CA ASP A 402 2.47 6.02 6.11
C ASP A 402 1.84 7.38 5.79
N PHE A 403 1.80 7.78 4.52
CA PHE A 403 1.16 9.01 4.05
C PHE A 403 -0.23 8.79 3.42
N ASP A 404 -0.67 7.53 3.34
CA ASP A 404 -1.99 7.18 2.83
C ASP A 404 -2.95 6.92 3.99
N ASN A 405 -3.76 7.93 4.28
CA ASN A 405 -4.75 7.90 5.33
C ASN A 405 -5.85 6.85 5.07
N GLY A 406 -6.12 6.52 3.81
CA GLY A 406 -7.08 5.46 3.45
C GLY A 406 -6.57 4.10 3.93
N ILE A 407 -5.30 3.77 3.63
CA ILE A 407 -4.67 2.52 4.09
C ILE A 407 -4.63 2.45 5.61
N ILE A 408 -4.16 3.50 6.29
CA ILE A 408 -4.07 3.50 7.77
C ILE A 408 -5.47 3.36 8.41
N ALA A 409 -6.49 4.02 7.87
CA ALA A 409 -7.86 3.90 8.36
C ALA A 409 -8.44 2.49 8.12
N HIS A 410 -8.15 1.88 6.97
CA HIS A 410 -8.48 0.49 6.66
C HIS A 410 -7.88 -0.46 7.72
N GLU A 411 -6.58 -0.34 7.97
CA GLU A 411 -5.91 -1.21 8.95
C GLU A 411 -6.46 -1.01 10.36
N TYR A 412 -6.71 0.23 10.78
CA TYR A 412 -7.31 0.49 12.10
C TYR A 412 -8.69 -0.16 12.24
N ALA A 413 -9.47 -0.19 11.16
CA ALA A 413 -10.81 -0.77 11.15
C ALA A 413 -10.82 -2.31 11.27
N HIS A 414 -9.71 -3.00 10.97
CA HIS A 414 -9.54 -4.40 11.35
C HIS A 414 -9.52 -4.58 12.88
N GLY A 415 -8.84 -3.68 13.60
CA GLY A 415 -8.86 -3.63 15.07
C GLY A 415 -10.27 -3.43 15.62
N LEU A 416 -10.98 -2.42 15.11
CA LEU A 416 -12.38 -2.13 15.46
C LEU A 416 -13.30 -3.35 15.26
N SER A 417 -13.35 -3.86 14.03
CA SER A 417 -14.28 -4.93 13.67
C SER A 417 -14.01 -6.22 14.45
N THR A 418 -12.73 -6.52 14.71
CA THR A 418 -12.33 -7.70 15.48
C THR A 418 -12.61 -7.56 16.98
N ARG A 419 -12.40 -6.37 17.58
CA ARG A 419 -12.74 -6.11 18.98
C ARG A 419 -14.25 -6.22 19.22
N LEU A 420 -15.05 -5.67 18.32
CA LEU A 420 -16.51 -5.68 18.48
C LEU A 420 -17.14 -7.04 18.17
N THR A 421 -16.66 -7.76 17.16
CA THR A 421 -17.28 -9.02 16.73
C THR A 421 -17.03 -10.13 17.75
N GLY A 422 -18.10 -10.61 18.38
CA GLY A 422 -18.00 -11.65 19.42
C GLY A 422 -17.55 -11.15 20.79
N GLY A 423 -17.36 -9.82 20.94
CA GLY A 423 -17.01 -9.12 22.16
C GLY A 423 -15.50 -8.97 22.37
N ARG A 424 -15.10 -7.89 23.06
CA ARG A 424 -13.71 -7.40 23.18
C ARG A 424 -12.66 -8.40 23.66
N PHE A 425 -13.05 -9.42 24.41
CA PHE A 425 -12.16 -10.49 24.86
C PHE A 425 -12.00 -11.64 23.85
N ASN A 426 -12.61 -11.58 22.67
CA ASN A 426 -12.60 -12.65 21.69
C ASN A 426 -12.30 -12.16 20.26
N SER A 427 -11.01 -12.06 19.95
CA SER A 427 -10.49 -11.66 18.65
C SER A 427 -10.50 -12.77 17.57
N GLY A 428 -11.19 -13.90 17.81
CA GLY A 428 -11.22 -15.05 16.89
C GLY A 428 -12.49 -15.15 16.03
N CYS A 429 -13.33 -14.12 16.00
CA CYS A 429 -14.69 -14.20 15.47
C CYS A 429 -14.86 -13.77 14.01
N LEU A 430 -13.83 -13.19 13.40
CA LEU A 430 -13.79 -12.84 11.97
C LEU A 430 -12.80 -13.75 11.26
N SER A 431 -13.22 -15.01 11.06
CA SER A 431 -12.42 -16.02 10.39
C SER A 431 -13.19 -16.71 9.27
N GLY A 432 -12.46 -17.23 8.28
CA GLY A 432 -13.00 -17.96 7.15
C GLY A 432 -13.21 -17.11 5.88
N PRO A 433 -13.60 -17.76 4.76
CA PRO A 433 -13.63 -17.15 3.43
C PRO A 433 -14.79 -16.18 3.18
N GLU A 434 -15.83 -16.17 4.04
CA GLU A 434 -17.00 -15.30 3.93
C GLU A 434 -17.02 -14.19 5.01
N GLN A 435 -15.87 -13.91 5.63
CA GLN A 435 -15.74 -12.87 6.64
C GLN A 435 -15.82 -11.46 6.01
N MET A 436 -16.40 -10.48 6.72
CA MET A 436 -16.70 -9.13 6.20
C MET A 436 -15.67 -8.05 6.54
N GLY A 437 -14.60 -8.41 7.26
CA GLY A 437 -13.56 -7.53 7.79
C GLY A 437 -12.96 -6.60 6.75
N GLU A 438 -12.48 -7.11 5.61
CA GLU A 438 -11.91 -6.29 4.53
C GLU A 438 -12.92 -5.23 4.03
N GLY A 439 -14.17 -5.65 3.79
CA GLY A 439 -15.20 -4.75 3.27
C GLY A 439 -15.63 -3.69 4.29
N TRP A 440 -15.59 -4.00 5.59
CA TRP A 440 -15.79 -2.99 6.63
C TRP A 440 -14.61 -2.04 6.72
N SER A 441 -13.38 -2.54 6.59
CA SER A 441 -12.18 -1.71 6.60
C SER A 441 -12.17 -0.71 5.45
N ASP A 442 -12.47 -1.15 4.22
CA ASP A 442 -12.66 -0.26 3.07
C ASP A 442 -13.77 0.77 3.30
N PHE A 443 -14.88 0.35 3.89
CA PHE A 443 -15.97 1.26 4.21
C PHE A 443 -15.55 2.34 5.21
N PHE A 444 -14.80 1.98 6.26
CA PHE A 444 -14.32 2.96 7.23
C PHE A 444 -13.24 3.88 6.66
N ALA A 445 -12.38 3.39 5.77
CA ALA A 445 -11.47 4.24 5.00
C ALA A 445 -12.26 5.31 4.23
N LEU A 446 -13.23 4.90 3.39
CA LEU A 446 -14.07 5.81 2.60
C LEU A 446 -14.96 6.78 3.41
N VAL A 447 -15.26 6.46 4.67
CA VAL A 447 -16.06 7.33 5.54
C VAL A 447 -15.17 8.34 6.26
N ALA A 448 -13.94 7.96 6.60
CA ALA A 448 -12.99 8.82 7.29
C ALA A 448 -12.29 9.81 6.34
N THR A 449 -11.98 9.36 5.13
CA THR A 449 -11.30 10.11 4.05
C THR A 449 -12.25 10.33 2.88
#